data_AF-A0A2V8CZH6-F1
#
_entry.id   AF-A0A2V8CZH6-F1
#
_cell.length_a   1.000
_cell.length_b   1.000
_cell.length_c   1.000
_cell.angle_alpha   90.00
_cell.angle_beta   90.00
_cell.angle_gamma   90.00
#
_symmetry.space_group_name_H-M   'P 1'
#
loop_
_entity.id
_entity.type
_entity.pdbx_description
1 polymer ?
#
loop_
_entity_poly.entity_id
_entity_poly.type
_entity_poly.pdbx_seq_one_letter_code
_entity_poly.pdbx_strand_id
1 'polypeptide(L)'
;MVQFTPEYLVAVVGLAVGAAAGGSLTGLIRRSGDQSRIDIWDARVPAPLLLATAGAHLVLIPVVELQRQVMFGLYFVALLATVGLAIAGWRIWRLGAVLLPAGSILAYEFFAGKAHEADVIGLAVKLVELAAIAAALRPVF
;
A
#
# COMPACT_ATOMS: atom_id res chain seq x y z
N MET A 1 20.52 -12.53 -7.51
CA MET A 1 21.33 -11.35 -7.15
C MET A 1 20.36 -10.18 -7.09
N VAL A 2 20.31 -9.43 -5.99
CA VAL A 2 19.43 -8.25 -5.89
C VAL A 2 20.14 -7.08 -6.54
N GLN A 3 19.48 -6.43 -7.48
CA GLN A 3 20.01 -5.31 -8.26
C GLN A 3 19.52 -3.98 -7.68
N PHE A 4 20.22 -2.90 -8.00
CA PHE A 4 19.78 -1.55 -7.68
C PHE A 4 19.39 -0.85 -8.98
N THR A 5 18.12 -0.48 -9.10
CA THR A 5 17.53 0.14 -10.30
C THR A 5 17.22 1.61 -10.00
N PRO A 6 18.06 2.57 -10.42
CA PRO A 6 17.90 3.99 -10.06
C PRO A 6 16.54 4.57 -10.45
N GLU A 7 15.95 4.09 -11.53
CA GLU A 7 14.65 4.51 -12.05
C GLU A 7 13.53 4.26 -11.03
N TYR A 8 13.67 3.24 -10.18
CA TYR A 8 12.68 2.91 -9.16
C TYR A 8 12.78 3.80 -7.92
N LEU A 9 13.80 4.67 -7.79
CA LEU A 9 13.91 5.60 -6.65
C LEU A 9 12.68 6.50 -6.49
N VAL A 10 11.96 6.75 -7.59
CA VAL A 10 10.69 7.48 -7.56
C VAL A 10 9.66 6.82 -6.64
N ALA A 11 9.70 5.50 -6.46
CA ALA A 11 8.84 4.77 -5.54
C ALA A 11 9.00 5.25 -4.09
N VAL A 12 10.19 5.69 -3.67
CA VAL A 12 10.42 6.25 -2.32
C VAL A 12 9.65 7.56 -2.14
N VAL A 13 9.60 8.39 -3.19
CA VAL A 13 8.77 9.60 -3.21
C VAL A 13 7.29 9.22 -3.14
N GLY A 14 6.88 8.21 -3.91
CA GLY A 14 5.51 7.66 -3.86
C GLY A 14 5.12 7.16 -2.46
N LEU A 15 6.01 6.43 -1.79
CA LEU A 15 5.82 5.98 -0.40
C LEU A 15 5.63 7.18 0.54
N ALA A 16 6.51 8.18 0.47
CA ALA A 16 6.46 9.35 1.34
C ALA A 16 5.19 10.18 1.12
N VAL A 17 4.84 10.47 -0.13
CA VAL A 17 3.65 11.24 -0.49
C VAL A 17 2.37 10.50 -0.10
N GLY A 18 2.30 9.19 -0.38
CA GLY A 18 1.16 8.37 -0.01
C GLY A 18 0.98 8.25 1.51
N ALA A 19 2.08 8.06 2.26
CA ALA A 19 2.06 8.05 3.72
C ALA A 19 1.58 9.40 4.29
N ALA A 20 2.10 10.52 3.77
CA ALA A 20 1.71 11.86 4.17
C ALA A 20 0.22 12.13 3.89
N ALA A 21 -0.29 11.69 2.73
CA ALA A 21 -1.69 11.79 2.37
C ALA A 21 -2.58 10.99 3.35
N GLY A 22 -2.21 9.75 3.67
CA GLY A 22 -2.96 8.94 4.63
C GLY A 22 -2.88 9.44 6.07
N GLY A 23 -1.73 9.94 6.50
CA GLY A 23 -1.56 10.61 7.80
C GLY A 23 -2.43 11.87 7.91
N SER A 24 -2.49 12.67 6.84
CA SER A 24 -3.37 13.85 6.77
C SER A 24 -4.84 13.46 6.80
N LEU A 25 -5.24 12.46 6.02
CA LEU A 25 -6.62 11.97 5.94
C LEU A 25 -7.11 11.44 7.30
N THR A 26 -6.32 10.57 7.94
CA THR A 26 -6.63 10.05 9.28
C THR A 26 -6.64 11.17 10.34
N GLY A 27 -5.76 12.16 10.22
CA GLY A 27 -5.74 13.35 11.08
C GLY A 27 -6.98 14.22 10.92
N LEU A 28 -7.49 14.39 9.70
CA LEU A 28 -8.72 15.13 9.41
C LEU A 28 -9.95 14.42 9.99
N ILE A 29 -10.09 13.11 9.74
CA ILE A 29 -11.20 12.29 10.28
C ILE A 29 -11.25 12.40 11.80
N ARG A 30 -10.09 12.39 12.48
CA ARG A 30 -10.02 12.56 13.94
C ARG A 30 -10.58 13.90 14.42
N ARG A 31 -10.33 14.99 13.69
CA ARG A 31 -10.76 16.35 14.09
C ARG A 31 -12.27 16.55 13.95
N SER A 32 -12.90 15.83 13.03
CA SER A 32 -14.35 15.96 12.76
C SER A 32 -15.25 15.37 13.84
N GLY A 33 -14.70 14.75 14.89
CA GLY A 33 -15.49 14.30 16.06
C GLY A 33 -16.41 13.10 15.81
N ASP A 34 -16.43 12.54 14.61
CA ASP A 34 -17.22 11.34 14.25
C ASP A 34 -16.58 10.08 14.85
N GLN A 35 -16.70 9.95 16.18
CA GLN A 35 -16.16 8.85 17.00
C GLN A 35 -17.11 7.64 17.08
N SER A 36 -18.17 7.60 16.27
CA SER A 36 -19.25 6.60 16.37
C SER A 36 -18.85 5.18 15.95
N ARG A 37 -17.59 4.93 15.53
CA ARG A 37 -17.11 3.60 15.16
C ARG A 37 -15.75 3.31 15.78
N ILE A 38 -15.76 2.38 16.73
CA ILE A 38 -14.58 1.71 17.30
C ILE A 38 -13.62 1.21 16.19
N ASP A 39 -14.11 0.98 14.96
CA ASP A 39 -13.37 0.60 13.74
C ASP A 39 -12.42 1.69 13.17
N ILE A 40 -12.65 2.99 13.40
CA ILE A 40 -11.76 4.04 12.82
C ILE A 40 -10.38 4.00 13.45
N TRP A 41 -10.26 3.57 14.72
CA TRP A 41 -8.97 3.42 15.38
C TRP A 41 -8.12 2.31 14.75
N ASP A 42 -8.77 1.24 14.28
CA ASP A 42 -8.12 0.15 13.55
C ASP A 42 -7.53 0.59 12.21
N ALA A 43 -8.14 1.58 11.53
CA ALA A 43 -7.70 2.02 10.22
C ALA A 43 -6.53 3.04 10.24
N ARG A 44 -6.16 3.58 11.40
CA ARG A 44 -5.22 4.73 11.51
C ARG A 44 -3.79 4.43 11.08
N VAL A 45 -3.33 3.24 11.39
CA VAL A 45 -2.00 2.76 11.02
C VAL A 45 -2.00 2.12 9.64
N PRO A 46 -2.96 1.24 9.27
CA PRO A 46 -2.94 0.63 7.95
C PRO A 46 -3.27 1.64 6.84
N ALA A 47 -4.14 2.64 7.03
CA ALA A 47 -4.48 3.57 5.94
C ALA A 47 -3.27 4.36 5.39
N PRO A 48 -2.40 4.99 6.22
CA PRO A 48 -1.15 5.57 5.74
C PRO A 48 -0.24 4.58 5.02
N LEU A 49 -0.12 3.34 5.50
CA LEU A 49 0.74 2.32 4.89
C LEU A 49 0.19 1.82 3.54
N LEU A 50 -1.13 1.64 3.45
CA LEU A 50 -1.82 1.29 2.21
C LEU A 50 -1.71 2.42 1.19
N LEU A 51 -1.87 3.68 1.60
CA LEU A 51 -1.69 4.83 0.71
C LEU A 51 -0.24 5.06 0.31
N ALA A 52 0.73 4.80 1.20
CA ALA A 52 2.15 4.77 0.85
C ALA A 52 2.41 3.76 -0.26
N THR A 53 1.93 2.53 -0.07
CA THR A 53 2.02 1.47 -1.07
C THR A 53 1.36 1.87 -2.39
N ALA A 54 0.15 2.44 -2.33
CA ALA A 54 -0.56 2.92 -3.51
C ALA A 54 0.25 3.99 -4.24
N GLY A 55 0.79 4.97 -3.50
CA GLY A 55 1.64 6.02 -4.04
C GLY A 55 2.88 5.48 -4.74
N ALA A 56 3.58 4.51 -4.14
CA ALA A 56 4.72 3.84 -4.75
C ALA A 56 4.36 3.18 -6.09
N HIS A 57 3.23 2.46 -6.17
CA HIS A 57 2.83 1.80 -7.40
C HIS A 57 2.36 2.79 -8.47
N LEU A 58 1.70 3.88 -8.08
CA LEU A 58 1.28 4.94 -9.01
C LEU A 58 2.48 5.58 -9.71
N VAL A 59 3.51 5.97 -8.95
CA VAL A 59 4.68 6.66 -9.50
C VAL A 59 5.61 5.72 -10.27
N LEU A 60 5.49 4.41 -10.06
CA LEU A 60 6.22 3.39 -10.83
C LEU A 60 5.61 3.12 -12.21
N ILE A 61 4.34 3.48 -12.47
CA ILE A 61 3.67 3.25 -13.77
C ILE A 61 4.51 3.69 -14.98
N PRO A 62 5.09 4.90 -15.06
CA PRO A 62 5.81 5.32 -16.26
C PRO A 62 7.18 4.63 -16.45
N VAL A 63 7.71 3.95 -15.42
CA VAL A 63 9.06 3.36 -15.44
C VAL A 63 9.06 1.83 -15.51
N VAL A 64 7.93 1.19 -15.26
CA VAL A 64 7.77 -0.27 -15.43
C VAL A 64 7.38 -0.62 -16.86
N GLU A 65 7.58 -1.88 -17.24
CA GLU A 65 7.24 -2.39 -18.57
C GLU A 65 5.74 -2.20 -18.85
N LEU A 66 5.40 -1.91 -20.11
CA LEU A 66 4.02 -1.65 -20.55
C LEU A 66 3.04 -2.75 -20.09
N GLN A 67 3.50 -4.00 -20.08
CA GLN A 67 2.72 -5.16 -19.64
C GLN A 67 2.32 -5.10 -18.16
N ARG A 68 3.11 -4.44 -17.31
CA ARG A 68 2.90 -4.34 -15.85
C ARG A 68 2.16 -3.06 -15.45
N GLN A 69 2.15 -2.03 -16.30
CA GLN A 69 1.51 -0.74 -16.01
C GLN A 69 0.04 -0.89 -15.61
N VAL A 70 -0.71 -1.74 -16.32
CA VAL A 70 -2.13 -1.99 -16.02
C VAL A 70 -2.28 -2.64 -14.63
N MET A 71 -1.44 -3.60 -14.28
CA MET A 71 -1.49 -4.24 -12.96
C MET A 71 -1.18 -3.26 -11.83
N PHE A 72 -0.17 -2.39 -12.02
CA PHE A 72 0.19 -1.35 -11.05
C PHE A 72 -0.95 -0.34 -10.87
N GLY A 73 -1.57 0.11 -11.97
CA GLY A 73 -2.72 1.00 -11.94
C GLY A 73 -3.94 0.38 -11.24
N LEU A 74 -4.28 -0.87 -11.56
CA LEU A 74 -5.37 -1.59 -10.91
C LEU A 74 -5.11 -1.80 -9.42
N TYR A 75 -3.88 -2.14 -9.06
CA TYR A 75 -3.48 -2.31 -7.66
C TYR A 75 -3.57 -0.99 -6.88
N PHE A 76 -3.10 0.11 -7.46
CA PHE A 76 -3.29 1.46 -6.90
C PHE A 76 -4.78 1.77 -6.62
N VAL A 77 -5.65 1.55 -7.61
CA VAL A 77 -7.10 1.77 -7.46
C VAL A 77 -7.70 0.86 -6.38
N ALA A 78 -7.29 -0.41 -6.33
CA ALA A 78 -7.78 -1.37 -5.35
C ALA A 78 -7.38 -0.99 -3.91
N LEU A 79 -6.17 -0.46 -3.71
CA LEU A 79 -5.74 0.06 -2.40
C LEU A 79 -6.51 1.33 -2.01
N LEU A 80 -6.75 2.25 -2.94
CA LEU A 80 -7.61 3.41 -2.69
C LEU A 80 -9.03 3.00 -2.28
N ALA A 81 -9.62 2.06 -3.01
CA ALA A 81 -10.95 1.53 -2.70
C ALA A 81 -10.96 0.88 -1.30
N THR A 82 -9.92 0.11 -0.96
CA THR A 82 -9.76 -0.49 0.37
C THR A 82 -9.75 0.57 1.48
N VAL A 83 -8.99 1.66 1.30
CA VAL A 83 -8.98 2.78 2.24
C VAL A 83 -10.33 3.47 2.30
N GLY A 84 -11.01 3.66 1.17
CA GLY A 84 -12.37 4.20 1.12
C GLY A 84 -13.37 3.36 1.91
N LEU A 85 -13.29 2.03 1.81
CA LEU A 85 -14.11 1.09 2.59
C LEU A 85 -13.81 1.17 4.10
N ALA A 86 -12.54 1.38 4.46
CA ALA A 86 -12.13 1.58 5.84
C ALA A 86 -12.74 2.86 6.43
N ILE A 87 -12.74 3.95 5.65
CA ILE A 87 -13.35 5.24 6.04
C ILE A 87 -14.87 5.12 6.13
N ALA A 88 -15.50 4.38 5.22
CA ALA A 88 -16.91 4.04 5.28
C ALA A 88 -17.26 3.10 6.45
N GLY A 89 -16.25 2.61 7.18
CA GLY A 89 -16.36 1.72 8.33
C GLY A 89 -16.92 0.34 7.99
N TRP A 90 -16.60 -0.19 6.81
CA TRP A 90 -17.03 -1.52 6.37
C TRP A 90 -15.92 -2.55 6.61
N ARG A 91 -16.10 -3.46 7.55
CA ARG A 91 -15.08 -4.43 8.01
C ARG A 91 -14.39 -5.25 6.91
N ILE A 92 -15.02 -5.39 5.74
CA ILE A 92 -14.44 -6.03 4.54
C ILE A 92 -13.12 -5.35 4.08
N TRP A 93 -12.88 -4.09 4.45
CA TRP A 93 -11.63 -3.39 4.14
C TRP A 93 -10.39 -4.15 4.64
N ARG A 94 -10.49 -4.89 5.76
CA ARG A 94 -9.39 -5.70 6.29
C ARG A 94 -8.95 -6.80 5.34
N LEU A 95 -9.91 -7.42 4.62
CA LEU A 95 -9.59 -8.43 3.62
C LEU A 95 -8.81 -7.82 2.46
N GLY A 96 -9.24 -6.66 1.96
CA GLY A 96 -8.49 -5.92 0.93
C GLY A 96 -7.08 -5.54 1.39
N ALA A 97 -6.96 -5.04 2.63
CA ALA A 97 -5.70 -4.60 3.22
C ALA A 97 -4.69 -5.75 3.45
N VAL A 98 -5.16 -6.99 3.48
CA VAL A 98 -4.32 -8.18 3.64
C VAL A 98 -4.06 -8.86 2.29
N LEU A 99 -5.11 -9.17 1.54
CA LEU A 99 -5.03 -9.97 0.33
C LEU A 99 -4.34 -9.23 -0.82
N LEU A 100 -4.60 -7.92 -0.96
CA LEU A 100 -3.98 -7.14 -2.03
C LEU A 100 -2.45 -7.04 -1.82
N PRO A 101 -1.94 -6.60 -0.64
CA PRO A 101 -0.49 -6.58 -0.42
C PRO A 101 0.15 -7.97 -0.42
N ALA A 102 -0.53 -9.00 0.11
CA ALA A 102 -0.01 -10.37 0.02
C ALA A 102 0.16 -10.82 -1.43
N GLY A 103 -0.84 -10.57 -2.29
CA GLY A 103 -0.74 -10.87 -3.72
C GLY A 103 0.38 -10.10 -4.41
N SER A 104 0.57 -8.83 -4.04
CA SER A 104 1.65 -7.97 -4.53
C SER A 104 3.05 -8.47 -4.12
N ILE A 105 3.20 -9.01 -2.91
CA ILE A 105 4.45 -9.64 -2.43
C ILE A 105 4.71 -10.94 -3.19
N LEU A 106 3.70 -11.82 -3.32
CA LEU A 106 3.84 -13.08 -4.05
C LEU A 106 4.18 -12.86 -5.53
N ALA A 107 3.57 -11.85 -6.16
CA ALA A 107 3.90 -11.47 -7.53
C ALA A 107 5.37 -11.03 -7.63
N TYR A 108 5.85 -10.21 -6.69
CA TYR A 108 7.26 -9.81 -6.65
C TYR A 108 8.19 -11.00 -6.44
N GLU A 109 7.89 -11.94 -5.53
CA GLU A 109 8.68 -13.16 -5.35
C GLU A 109 8.72 -14.01 -6.62
N PHE A 110 7.60 -14.12 -7.34
CA PHE A 110 7.54 -14.83 -8.62
C PHE A 110 8.48 -14.19 -9.66
N PHE A 111 8.44 -12.86 -9.82
CA PHE A 111 9.31 -12.16 -10.77
C PHE A 111 10.78 -12.14 -10.32
N ALA A 112 11.05 -11.94 -9.03
CA ALA A 112 12.39 -12.00 -8.46
C ALA A 112 13.04 -13.38 -8.64
N GLY A 113 12.28 -14.46 -8.41
CA GLY A 113 12.78 -15.83 -8.49
C GLY A 113 12.88 -16.38 -9.92
N LYS A 114 11.93 -16.05 -10.81
CA LYS A 114 11.91 -16.59 -12.18
C LYS A 114 12.62 -15.69 -13.19
N ALA A 115 12.54 -14.37 -13.03
CA ALA A 115 13.08 -13.40 -13.99
C ALA A 115 14.39 -12.72 -13.51
N HIS A 116 14.85 -13.01 -12.29
CA HIS A 116 16.06 -12.40 -11.70
C HIS A 116 15.98 -10.86 -11.56
N GLU A 117 14.77 -10.31 -11.58
CA GLU A 117 14.46 -8.88 -11.47
C GLU A 117 14.31 -8.41 -10.01
N ALA A 118 14.97 -9.10 -9.07
CA ALA A 118 14.92 -8.70 -7.67
C ALA A 118 15.64 -7.36 -7.50
N ASP A 119 14.94 -6.33 -7.06
CA ASP A 119 15.52 -5.01 -6.81
C ASP A 119 15.34 -4.54 -5.36
N VAL A 120 16.31 -3.77 -4.85
CA VAL A 120 16.32 -3.29 -3.44
C VAL A 120 15.13 -2.38 -3.14
N ILE A 121 14.68 -1.59 -4.10
CA ILE A 121 13.61 -0.60 -3.90
C ILE A 121 12.25 -1.29 -3.88
N GLY A 122 12.03 -2.26 -4.78
CA GLY A 122 10.88 -3.16 -4.74
C GLY A 122 10.79 -3.88 -3.41
N LEU A 123 11.90 -4.42 -2.90
CA LEU A 123 11.98 -5.01 -1.55
C LEU A 123 11.56 -4.03 -0.45
N ALA A 124 12.00 -2.78 -0.51
CA ALA A 124 11.59 -1.75 0.45
C ALA A 124 10.08 -1.47 0.40
N VAL A 125 9.49 -1.41 -0.81
CA VAL A 125 8.02 -1.31 -0.96
C VAL A 125 7.33 -2.53 -0.36
N LYS A 126 7.88 -3.74 -0.52
CA LYS A 126 7.32 -4.98 0.08
C LYS A 126 7.37 -4.99 1.60
N LEU A 127 8.36 -4.36 2.21
CA LEU A 127 8.39 -4.19 3.66
C LEU A 127 7.26 -3.28 4.16
N VAL A 128 6.91 -2.23 3.40
CA VAL A 128 5.77 -1.35 3.72
C VAL A 128 4.45 -2.11 3.54
N GLU A 129 4.33 -2.90 2.48
CA GLU A 129 3.18 -3.79 2.26
C GLU A 129 3.00 -4.79 3.42
N LEU A 130 4.10 -5.41 3.86
CA LEU A 130 4.08 -6.33 5.00
C LEU A 130 3.70 -5.62 6.30
N ALA A 131 4.19 -4.40 6.52
CA ALA A 131 3.78 -3.58 7.66
C ALA A 131 2.29 -3.23 7.60
N ALA A 132 1.74 -2.96 6.42
CA ALA A 132 0.30 -2.72 6.23
C ALA A 132 -0.51 -3.96 6.59
N ILE A 133 -0.10 -5.16 6.14
CA ILE A 133 -0.72 -6.44 6.51
C ILE A 133 -0.72 -6.61 8.03
N ALA A 134 0.46 -6.47 8.67
CA ALA A 134 0.60 -6.65 10.10
C ALA A 134 -0.29 -5.66 10.89
N ALA A 135 -0.37 -4.41 10.43
CA ALA A 135 -1.23 -3.39 11.02
C ALA A 135 -2.72 -3.71 10.83
N ALA A 136 -3.13 -4.22 9.67
CA ALA A 136 -4.52 -4.59 9.38
C ALA A 136 -5.00 -5.84 10.15
N LEU A 137 -4.08 -6.76 10.47
CA LEU A 137 -4.36 -7.98 11.23
C LEU A 137 -4.42 -7.75 12.75
N ARG A 138 -3.76 -6.72 13.28
CA ARG A 138 -3.85 -6.40 14.70
C ARG A 138 -5.22 -5.79 15.02
N PRO A 139 -5.96 -6.30 16.01
CA PRO A 139 -7.04 -5.56 16.63
C PRO A 139 -6.43 -4.44 17.48
N VAL A 140 -6.87 -3.19 17.29
CA VAL A 140 -6.56 -2.10 18.22
C VAL A 140 -7.62 -2.18 19.33
N PHE A 141 -7.25 -2.84 20.44
CA PHE A 141 -8.06 -2.94 21.65
C PHE A 141 -8.05 -1.63 22.45
#